data_AF-A0A7C2ZDM1-F1
#
_entry.id   AF-A0A7C2ZDM1-F1
#
_cell.length_a   1.000
_cell.length_b   1.000
_cell.length_c   1.000
_cell.angle_alpha   90.00
_cell.angle_beta   90.00
_cell.angle_gamma   90.00
#
_symmetry.space_group_name_H-M   'P 1'
#
loop_
_entity.id
_entity.type
_entity.pdbx_description
1 polymer ?
#
loop_
_entity_poly.entity_id
_entity_poly.type
_entity_poly.pdbx_seq_one_letter_code
_entity_poly.pdbx_strand_id
1 'polypeptide(L)' 'MCAERVAIFKAVSEGHRDIKTVVIVSNRDGFTYPCGACLQVMSEFNVETVAVTSPNGEVRVHRLSELLPMPFKLK' A
#
# COMPACT_ATOMS: atom_id res chain seq x y z
N MET A 1 8.85 -8.81 7.92
CA MET A 1 8.41 -7.46 7.51
C MET A 1 7.92 -7.53 6.07
N CYS A 2 6.85 -6.82 5.69
CA CYS A 2 6.29 -6.90 4.32
C CYS A 2 7.00 -5.90 3.37
N ALA A 3 6.96 -6.16 2.06
CA ALA A 3 7.67 -5.37 1.04
C ALA A 3 7.18 -3.90 0.97
N GLU A 4 5.88 -3.68 1.16
CA GLU A 4 5.24 -2.36 1.10
C GLU A 4 5.82 -1.42 2.17
N ARG A 5 6.00 -1.93 3.40
CA ARG A 5 6.61 -1.16 4.49
C ARG A 5 8.07 -0.86 4.24
N VAL A 6 8.82 -1.80 3.66
CA VAL A 6 10.22 -1.56 3.27
C VAL A 6 10.30 -0.44 2.24
N ALA A 7 9.45 -0.47 1.20
CA ALA A 7 9.40 0.56 0.17
C ALA A 7 9.01 1.94 0.73
N ILE A 8 7.98 2.01 1.56
CA ILE A 8 7.54 3.26 2.21
C ILE A 8 8.65 3.82 3.09
N PHE A 9 9.26 3.01 3.96
CA PHE A 9 10.31 3.48 4.85
C PHE A 9 11.58 3.89 4.12
N LYS A 10 11.90 3.23 3.00
CA LYS A 10 12.99 3.65 2.13
C LYS A 10 12.73 5.03 1.54
N ALA A 11 11.54 5.25 0.96
CA ALA A 11 11.14 6.56 0.43
C ALA A 11 11.20 7.66 1.51
N VAL A 12 10.69 7.36 2.71
CA VAL A 12 10.71 8.29 3.85
C VAL A 12 12.13 8.62 4.29
N SER A 13 13.05 7.64 4.31
CA SER A 13 14.46 7.86 4.64
C SER A 13 15.18 8.80 3.67
N GLU A 14 14.65 8.93 2.45
CA GLU A 14 15.14 9.83 1.40
C GLU A 14 14.37 11.16 1.35
N GLY A 15 13.47 11.39 2.31
CA GLY A 15 12.70 12.63 2.43
C GLY A 15 11.35 12.61 1.70
N HIS A 16 10.98 11.51 1.05
CA HIS A 16 9.69 11.38 0.35
C HIS A 16 8.60 10.90 1.33
N ARG A 17 7.82 11.84 1.87
CA ARG A 17 6.77 11.55 2.87
C ARG A 17 5.34 11.66 2.35
N ASP A 18 5.14 12.24 1.17
CA ASP A 18 3.84 12.30 0.49
C ASP A 18 3.82 11.28 -0.65
N ILE A 19 3.32 10.08 -0.36
CA ILE A 19 3.33 8.95 -1.30
C ILE A 19 1.91 8.79 -1.82
N LYS A 20 1.64 9.11 -3.09
CA LYS A 20 0.27 9.07 -3.64
C LYS A 20 -0.27 7.68 -3.90
N THR A 21 0.59 6.77 -4.36
CA THR A 21 0.17 5.44 -4.81
C THR A 21 1.20 4.39 -4.41
N VAL A 22 0.71 3.22 -4.00
CA VAL A 22 1.54 2.01 -3.82
C VAL A 22 1.08 0.94 -4.80
N VAL A 23 2.03 0.30 -5.49
CA VAL A 23 1.77 -0.82 -6.40
C VAL A 23 2.39 -2.09 -5.83
N ILE A 24 1.59 -3.14 -5.69
CA ILE A 24 2.01 -4.44 -5.15
C ILE A 24 2.02 -5.44 -6.28
N VAL A 25 3.21 -5.98 -6.55
CA VAL A 25 3.45 -6.98 -7.59
C VAL A 25 3.84 -8.29 -6.92
N SER A 26 3.23 -9.39 -7.37
CA SER A 26 3.47 -10.72 -6.83
C SER A 26 3.41 -11.76 -7.94
N ASN A 27 4.25 -12.79 -7.82
CA ASN A 27 4.26 -13.95 -8.71
C ASN A 27 3.30 -15.06 -8.23
N ARG A 28 2.59 -14.85 -7.13
CA ARG A 28 1.57 -15.78 -6.62
C ARG A 28 0.32 -15.68 -7.48
N ASP A 29 -0.32 -16.81 -7.76
CA ASP A 29 -1.62 -16.84 -8.42
C ASP A 29 -2.66 -15.99 -7.69
N GLY A 30 -3.44 -15.24 -8.47
CA GLY A 30 -4.42 -14.27 -7.96
C GLY A 30 -3.79 -12.94 -7.52
N PHE A 31 -4.50 -12.21 -6.66
CA PHE A 31 -4.08 -10.90 -6.17
C PHE A 31 -3.50 -11.00 -4.76
N THR A 32 -2.37 -10.33 -4.55
CA THR A 32 -1.76 -10.19 -3.22
C THR A 32 -2.13 -8.84 -2.62
N TYR A 33 -3.07 -8.86 -1.68
CA TYR A 33 -3.52 -7.66 -0.98
C TYR A 33 -2.60 -7.32 0.21
N PRO A 34 -2.43 -6.01 0.54
CA PRO A 34 -1.62 -5.60 1.67
C PRO A 34 -2.22 -6.05 3.00
N CYS A 35 -1.38 -6.36 3.98
CA CYS A 35 -1.86 -6.67 5.32
C CYS A 35 -2.30 -5.41 6.09
N GLY A 36 -3.09 -5.58 7.16
CA GLY A 36 -3.62 -4.46 7.95
C GLY A 36 -2.54 -3.50 8.49
N ALA A 37 -1.39 -4.03 8.88
CA ALA A 37 -0.27 -3.19 9.32
C ALA A 37 0.32 -2.33 8.19
N CYS A 38 0.36 -2.84 6.95
CA CYS A 38 0.79 -2.06 5.79
C CYS A 38 -0.24 -0.97 5.45
N LEU A 39 -1.54 -1.30 5.48
CA LEU A 39 -2.61 -0.35 5.24
C LEU A 39 -2.59 0.81 6.26
N GLN A 40 -2.35 0.50 7.53
CA GLN A 40 -2.24 1.52 8.57
C GLN A 40 -1.04 2.44 8.31
N VAL A 41 0.13 1.89 7.98
CA VAL A 41 1.32 2.69 7.62
C VAL A 41 1.03 3.54 6.38
N MET A 42 0.41 3.00 5.34
CA MET A 42 0.00 3.75 4.14
C MET A 42 -0.88 4.96 4.50
N SER A 43 -1.77 4.82 5.49
CA SER A 43 -2.65 5.91 5.94
C SER A 43 -1.91 7.06 6.63
N GLU A 44 -0.71 6.82 7.14
CA GLU A 44 0.14 7.82 7.81
C GLU A 44 1.03 8.60 6.82
N PHE A 45 1.19 8.10 5.58
CA PHE A 45 2.04 8.69 4.54
C PHE A 45 1.24 9.15 3.31
N ASN A 46 -0.03 9.51 3.50
CA ASN A 46 -0.95 10.09 2.49
C ASN A 46 -1.16 9.24 1.24
N VAL A 47 -1.07 7.92 1.34
CA VAL A 47 -1.40 7.02 0.24
C VAL A 47 -2.89 7.10 -0.06
N GLU A 48 -3.22 7.44 -1.30
CA GLU A 48 -4.60 7.58 -1.76
C GLU A 48 -5.07 6.30 -2.46
N THR A 49 -4.18 5.67 -3.24
CA THR A 49 -4.51 4.48 -4.02
C THR A 49 -3.52 3.33 -3.81
N VAL A 50 -4.05 2.12 -3.83
CA VAL A 50 -3.28 0.87 -3.80
C VAL A 50 -3.64 0.06 -5.03
N ALA A 51 -2.65 -0.24 -5.86
CA ALA A 51 -2.79 -1.12 -7.00
C ALA A 51 -2.21 -2.50 -6.66
N VAL A 52 -2.95 -3.56 -6.98
CA VAL A 52 -2.50 -4.95 -6.86
C VAL A 52 -2.49 -5.59 -8.24
N THR A 53 -1.43 -6.31 -8.55
CA THR A 53 -1.30 -7.02 -9.83
C THR A 53 -1.35 -8.52 -9.62
N SER A 54 -1.82 -9.23 -10.65
CA SER A 54 -1.69 -10.69 -10.76
C SER A 54 -0.66 -11.07 -11.83
N PRO A 55 -0.15 -12.31 -11.83
CA PRO A 55 0.87 -12.75 -12.79
C PRO A 55 0.44 -12.71 -14.26
N ASN A 56 -0.87 -12.73 -14.54
CA ASN A 56 -1.44 -12.62 -15.88
C ASN A 56 -1.57 -11.16 -16.39
N GLY A 57 -1.13 -10.17 -15.61
CA GLY A 57 -1.16 -8.75 -15.99
C GLY A 57 -2.46 -8.02 -15.66
N GLU A 58 -3.44 -8.66 -15.01
CA GLU A 58 -4.61 -7.95 -14.49
C GLU A 58 -4.19 -7.03 -13.33
N VAL A 59 -4.74 -5.82 -13.30
CA VAL A 59 -4.47 -4.80 -12.28
C VAL A 59 -5.79 -4.38 -11.66
N ARG A 60 -5.83 -4.37 -10.32
CA ARG A 60 -6.95 -3.81 -9.56
C ARG A 60 -6.46 -2.63 -8.76
N VAL A 61 -7.15 -1.51 -8.91
CA VAL A 61 -6.86 -0.27 -8.20
C VAL A 61 -7.95 -0.04 -7.18
N HIS A 62 -7.54 0.18 -5.94
CA HIS A 62 -8.40 0.45 -4.81
C HIS A 62 -8.05 1.81 -4.21
N ARG A 63 -9.05 2.51 -3.68
CA ARG A 63 -8.77 3.63 -2.77
C ARG A 63 -8.32 3.07 -1.44
N LEU A 64 -7.37 3.72 -0.77
CA LEU A 64 -6.95 3.29 0.57
C LEU A 64 -8.14 3.27 1.54
N SER A 65 -9.08 4.19 1.40
CA SER A 65 -10.31 4.26 2.20
C SER A 65 -11.26 3.07 2.00
N GLU A 66 -11.16 2.33 0.90
CA GLU A 66 -11.96 1.11 0.69
C GLU A 66 -11.34 -0.07 1.43
N LEU A 67 -10.01 -0.12 1.49
CA LEU A 67 -9.25 -1.18 2.15
C LEU A 67 -9.10 -0.96 3.65
N LEU A 68 -9.07 0.30 4.09
CA LEU A 68 -9.01 0.71 5.50
C LEU A 68 -10.03 1.85 5.75
N PRO A 69 -11.32 1.52 5.93
CA PRO A 69 -12.38 2.54 6.03
C PRO A 69 -12.30 3.41 7.27
N MET A 70 -11.81 2.86 8.37
CA MET A 70 -11.72 3.53 9.66
C MET A 70 -10.29 3.40 10.19
N PRO A 71 -9.32 4.10 9.57
CA PRO A 71 -7.93 4.04 10.01
C PRO A 71 -7.80 4.60 11.42
N PHE A 72 -6.95 3.98 12.22
CA PHE A 72 -6.56 4.60 13.47
C PHE A 72 -5.81 5.90 13.17
N LYS A 73 -6.12 6.97 13.90
CA LYS A 73 -5.40 8.23 13.83
C LYS A 73 -5.04 8.63 15.26
N LEU A 74 -3.78 8.97 15.50
CA LEU A 74 -3.28 9.39 16.82
C LEU A 74 -3.66 10.85 17.15
N LYS A 75 -4.88 11.27 16.82
CA LYS A 75 -5.44 12.56 17.26
C LYS A 75 -6.40 12.35 18.40
#